data_AF-A0A7L0ABP6-F1
#
_entry.id   AF-A0A7L0ABP6-F1
#
_cell.length_a   1.000
_cell.length_b   1.000
_cell.length_c   1.000
_cell.angle_alpha   90.00
_cell.angle_beta   90.00
_cell.angle_gamma   90.00
#
_symmetry.space_group_name_H-M   'P 1'
#
loop_
_entity.id
_entity.type
_entity.pdbx_description
1 polymer ?
#
loop_
_entity_poly.entity_id
_entity_poly.type
_entity_poly.pdbx_seq_one_letter_code
_entity_poly.pdbx_strand_id
1 'polypeptide(L)'
;MSGDHSRSLGKGSAAPGPVPAGLVRLYSMRFCPYAQRTRLVLRAKGISHEVININLKNKPEWYFEKNPAGLVPVLETSKGQLICESPITCEYLDEAFPGKKLMPSDPYERACQRMLLEDFSKITSLLFKHVVAVKDGQDTTALKAEIAEKFGKLEEALSKRNTVFYGGDSVSMVDYLIWPWFERLEPFQLKDSLNHAPKLQRWMEAMKEDPAVKATITDPQTFKNYLQLYLKNSPEACDYGL
;
A
#
# COMPACT_ATOMS: atom_id res chain seq x y z
N MET A 1 15.59 -8.48 -10.20
CA MET A 1 14.57 -8.17 -11.23
C MET A 1 13.22 -8.25 -10.56
N SER A 2 12.66 -7.11 -10.18
CA SER A 2 11.37 -7.06 -9.49
C SER A 2 10.24 -7.27 -10.50
N GLY A 3 9.47 -8.34 -10.37
CA GLY A 3 8.27 -8.62 -11.17
C GLY A 3 7.12 -7.62 -10.97
N ASP A 4 7.38 -6.40 -10.50
CA ASP A 4 6.38 -5.36 -10.25
C ASP A 4 5.59 -5.01 -11.52
N HIS A 5 6.16 -5.24 -12.71
CA HIS A 5 5.49 -5.03 -14.01
C HIS A 5 5.19 -6.34 -14.75
N SER A 6 5.10 -7.48 -14.06
CA SER A 6 4.72 -8.75 -14.68
C SER A 6 3.21 -8.86 -14.85
N ARG A 7 2.78 -9.61 -15.87
CA ARG A 7 1.38 -10.05 -16.01
C ARG A 7 0.95 -10.86 -14.78
N SER A 8 -0.32 -10.72 -14.41
CA SER A 8 -0.91 -11.43 -13.28
C SER A 8 -1.26 -12.88 -13.61
N LEU A 9 -1.16 -13.76 -12.61
CA LEU A 9 -1.63 -15.14 -12.68
C LEU A 9 -3.11 -15.17 -12.30
N GLY A 10 -3.91 -15.83 -13.13
CA GLY A 10 -5.35 -15.98 -12.95
C GLY A 10 -5.81 -17.43 -12.93
N LYS A 11 -7.12 -17.66 -13.00
CA LYS A 11 -7.70 -19.01 -13.11
C LYS A 11 -7.06 -19.78 -14.28
N GLY A 12 -6.65 -21.02 -14.01
CA GLY A 12 -5.96 -21.89 -14.97
C GLY A 12 -4.45 -21.66 -15.10
N SER A 13 -3.89 -20.60 -14.50
CA SER A 13 -2.43 -20.43 -14.42
C SER A 13 -1.81 -21.44 -13.47
N ALA A 14 -0.67 -22.03 -13.86
CA ALA A 14 0.10 -22.90 -12.98
C ALA A 14 0.61 -22.16 -11.73
N ALA A 15 0.69 -22.89 -10.61
CA ALA A 15 1.33 -22.37 -9.41
C ALA A 15 2.83 -22.15 -9.65
N PRO A 16 3.42 -21.09 -9.08
CA PRO A 16 4.87 -20.91 -9.17
C PRO A 16 5.61 -21.99 -8.39
N GLY A 17 6.83 -22.31 -8.84
CA GLY A 17 7.71 -23.25 -8.13
C GLY A 17 8.18 -22.73 -6.76
N PRO A 18 8.99 -23.51 -6.03
CA PRO A 18 9.53 -23.10 -4.73
C PRO A 18 10.27 -21.76 -4.79
N VAL A 19 10.23 -20.99 -3.71
CA VAL A 19 10.97 -19.73 -3.60
C VAL A 19 12.47 -20.04 -3.53
N PRO A 20 13.32 -19.46 -4.39
CA PRO A 20 14.76 -19.70 -4.36
C PRO A 20 15.40 -19.32 -3.02
N ALA A 21 16.46 -20.03 -2.63
CA ALA A 21 17.23 -19.70 -1.44
C ALA A 21 17.79 -18.26 -1.53
N GLY A 22 17.71 -17.52 -0.43
CA GLY A 22 18.13 -16.12 -0.36
C GLY A 22 17.11 -15.11 -0.90
N LEU A 23 15.96 -15.56 -1.42
CA LEU A 23 14.84 -14.69 -1.80
C LEU A 23 13.65 -14.82 -0.85
N VAL A 24 12.83 -13.78 -0.85
CA VAL A 24 11.43 -13.82 -0.41
C VAL A 24 10.53 -13.56 -1.61
N ARG A 25 9.40 -14.25 -1.69
CA ARG A 25 8.38 -13.99 -2.71
C ARG A 25 7.27 -13.14 -2.12
N LEU A 26 6.84 -12.14 -2.88
CA LEU A 26 5.64 -11.37 -2.60
C LEU A 26 4.56 -11.73 -3.63
N TYR A 27 3.46 -12.30 -3.17
CA TYR A 27 2.22 -12.30 -3.94
C TYR A 27 1.55 -10.92 -3.82
N SER A 28 1.34 -10.28 -4.96
CA SER A 28 0.97 -8.86 -5.06
C SER A 28 -0.16 -8.64 -6.07
N MET A 29 -0.57 -7.40 -6.20
CA MET A 29 -1.25 -6.88 -7.38
C MET A 29 -0.79 -5.43 -7.57
N ARG A 30 -0.39 -5.08 -8.80
CA ARG A 30 0.30 -3.82 -9.18
C ARG A 30 -0.31 -2.55 -8.57
N PHE A 31 -1.63 -2.49 -8.55
CA PHE A 31 -2.40 -1.33 -8.12
C PHE A 31 -2.94 -1.46 -6.67
N CYS A 32 -2.74 -2.60 -6.00
CA CYS A 32 -3.20 -2.81 -4.62
C CYS A 32 -2.42 -1.92 -3.64
N PRO A 33 -3.10 -1.02 -2.88
CA PRO A 33 -2.43 -0.16 -1.91
C PRO A 33 -1.86 -0.97 -0.73
N TYR A 34 -2.55 -2.04 -0.30
CA TYR A 34 -2.07 -2.91 0.78
C TYR A 34 -0.79 -3.65 0.39
N ALA A 35 -0.71 -4.18 -0.84
CA ALA A 35 0.50 -4.85 -1.31
C ALA A 35 1.63 -3.86 -1.62
N GLN A 36 1.29 -2.60 -1.94
CA GLN A 36 2.28 -1.54 -2.08
C GLN A 36 3.03 -1.25 -0.78
N ARG A 37 2.38 -1.35 0.40
CA ARG A 37 3.07 -1.26 1.71
C ARG A 37 4.26 -2.21 1.77
N THR A 38 4.04 -3.49 1.46
CA THR A 38 5.08 -4.51 1.50
C THR A 38 6.15 -4.27 0.44
N ARG A 39 5.77 -3.83 -0.77
CA ARG A 39 6.74 -3.43 -1.81
C ARG A 39 7.63 -2.28 -1.35
N LEU A 40 7.06 -1.24 -0.74
CA LEU A 40 7.83 -0.11 -0.19
C LEU A 40 8.86 -0.58 0.82
N VAL A 41 8.47 -1.45 1.76
CA VAL A 41 9.39 -2.00 2.78
C VAL A 41 10.49 -2.86 2.15
N LEU A 42 10.15 -3.74 1.21
CA LEU A 42 11.14 -4.55 0.48
C LEU A 42 12.18 -3.67 -0.23
N ARG A 43 11.73 -2.57 -0.87
CA ARG A 43 12.62 -1.60 -1.54
C ARG A 43 13.46 -0.80 -0.56
N ALA A 44 12.84 -0.23 0.46
CA ALA A 44 13.52 0.60 1.46
C ALA A 44 14.63 -0.17 2.20
N LYS A 45 14.42 -1.48 2.41
CA LYS A 45 15.40 -2.36 3.06
C LYS A 45 16.35 -3.06 2.08
N GLY A 46 16.21 -2.87 0.77
CA GLY A 46 17.05 -3.52 -0.25
C GLY A 46 16.96 -5.05 -0.23
N ILE A 47 15.81 -5.60 0.18
CA ILE A 47 15.63 -7.05 0.32
C ILE A 47 15.53 -7.68 -1.07
N SER A 48 16.30 -8.74 -1.32
CA SER A 48 16.19 -9.50 -2.57
C SER A 48 14.87 -10.28 -2.59
N HIS A 49 14.05 -10.01 -3.60
CA HIS A 49 12.71 -10.58 -3.67
C HIS A 49 12.26 -10.78 -5.11
N GLU A 50 11.25 -11.63 -5.27
CA GLU A 50 10.46 -11.75 -6.49
C GLU A 50 9.01 -11.34 -6.22
N VAL A 51 8.31 -10.89 -7.26
CA VAL A 51 6.92 -10.45 -7.17
C VAL A 51 6.10 -11.29 -8.13
N ILE A 52 5.00 -11.86 -7.64
CA ILE A 52 4.02 -12.57 -8.43
C ILE A 52 2.70 -11.83 -8.32
N ASN A 53 2.28 -11.20 -9.41
CA ASN A 53 0.99 -10.53 -9.47
C ASN A 53 -0.15 -11.55 -9.57
N ILE A 54 -1.22 -11.35 -8.81
CA ILE A 54 -2.42 -12.19 -8.80
C ILE A 54 -3.58 -11.41 -9.42
N ASN A 55 -4.33 -12.05 -10.32
CA ASN A 55 -5.54 -11.46 -10.87
C ASN A 55 -6.66 -11.55 -9.83
N LEU A 56 -6.94 -10.45 -9.15
CA LEU A 56 -7.93 -10.43 -8.05
C LEU A 56 -9.38 -10.55 -8.52
N LYS A 57 -9.66 -10.36 -9.82
CA LYS A 57 -10.98 -10.54 -10.44
C LYS A 57 -11.18 -11.95 -10.99
N ASN A 58 -10.10 -12.68 -11.25
CA ASN A 58 -10.13 -14.04 -11.76
C ASN A 58 -9.02 -14.88 -11.11
N LYS A 59 -9.13 -15.12 -9.80
CA LYS A 59 -8.04 -15.69 -8.97
C LYS A 59 -7.70 -17.13 -9.38
N PRO A 60 -6.42 -17.53 -9.33
CA PRO A 60 -6.04 -18.93 -9.43
C PRO A 60 -6.56 -19.73 -8.22
N GLU A 61 -6.99 -20.97 -8.45
CA GLU A 61 -7.51 -21.85 -7.37
C GLU A 61 -6.43 -22.17 -6.33
N TRP A 62 -5.18 -22.41 -6.76
CA TRP A 62 -4.05 -22.67 -5.86
C TRP A 62 -3.71 -21.48 -4.95
N TYR A 63 -4.16 -20.26 -5.28
CA TYR A 63 -3.82 -19.09 -4.47
C TYR A 63 -4.47 -19.13 -3.08
N PHE A 64 -5.60 -19.83 -2.93
CA PHE A 64 -6.27 -19.99 -1.64
C PHE A 64 -5.48 -20.84 -0.65
N GLU A 65 -4.52 -21.65 -1.11
CA GLU A 65 -3.56 -22.35 -0.24
C GLU A 65 -2.49 -21.40 0.32
N LYS A 66 -2.23 -20.28 -0.37
CA LYS A 66 -1.29 -19.25 0.09
C LYS A 66 -1.93 -18.30 1.09
N ASN A 67 -3.20 -17.97 0.88
CA ASN A 67 -4.02 -17.23 1.82
C ASN A 67 -5.49 -17.64 1.65
N PRO A 68 -6.12 -18.28 2.66
CA PRO A 68 -7.54 -18.68 2.58
C PRO A 68 -8.50 -17.53 2.30
N ALA A 69 -8.18 -16.29 2.68
CA ALA A 69 -8.97 -15.12 2.34
C ALA A 69 -8.84 -14.71 0.86
N GLY A 70 -7.87 -15.27 0.14
CA GLY A 70 -7.55 -14.94 -1.25
C GLY A 70 -7.13 -13.48 -1.43
N LEU A 71 -6.55 -12.85 -0.40
CA LEU A 71 -6.11 -11.46 -0.43
C LEU A 71 -4.61 -11.35 -0.67
N VAL A 72 -4.17 -10.21 -1.18
CA VAL A 72 -2.76 -9.78 -1.28
C VAL A 72 -2.56 -8.59 -0.32
N PRO A 73 -1.37 -8.39 0.27
CA PRO A 73 -0.13 -9.14 0.06
C PRO A 73 -0.05 -10.47 0.83
N VAL A 74 0.78 -11.37 0.31
CA VAL A 74 1.28 -12.56 1.03
C VAL A 74 2.77 -12.69 0.78
N LEU A 75 3.56 -12.89 1.82
CA LEU A 75 4.96 -13.27 1.71
C LEU A 75 5.10 -14.79 1.78
N GLU A 76 5.96 -15.35 0.93
CA GLU A 76 6.39 -16.75 0.99
C GLU A 76 7.92 -16.80 1.09
N THR A 77 8.44 -17.48 2.10
CA THR A 77 9.89 -17.65 2.29
C THR A 77 10.39 -18.88 1.55
N SER A 78 11.71 -18.99 1.35
CA SER A 78 12.36 -20.21 0.82
C SER A 78 12.13 -21.47 1.67
N LYS A 79 11.64 -21.32 2.91
CA LYS A 79 11.23 -22.43 3.78
C LYS A 79 9.74 -22.79 3.64
N GLY A 80 9.02 -22.17 2.71
CA GLY A 80 7.58 -22.37 2.52
C GLY A 80 6.70 -21.72 3.60
N GLN A 81 7.24 -20.80 4.40
CA GLN A 81 6.46 -20.08 5.41
C GLN A 81 5.63 -18.99 4.75
N LEU A 82 4.36 -18.89 5.13
CA LEU A 82 3.41 -17.91 4.61
C LEU A 82 3.11 -16.84 5.67
N ILE A 83 3.19 -15.57 5.28
CA ILE A 83 2.86 -14.42 6.12
C ILE A 83 1.84 -13.55 5.39
N CYS A 84 0.69 -13.35 6.00
CA CYS A 84 -0.43 -12.58 5.44
C CYS A 84 -0.61 -11.26 6.21
N GLU A 85 -1.50 -10.41 5.73
CA GLU A 85 -1.80 -9.06 6.23
C GLU A 85 -0.68 -8.03 5.98
N SER A 86 -1.06 -6.89 5.39
CA SER A 86 -0.05 -5.89 4.97
C SER A 86 0.80 -5.32 6.11
N PRO A 87 0.27 -4.98 7.31
CA PRO A 87 1.12 -4.51 8.40
C PRO A 87 2.04 -5.61 8.94
N ILE A 88 1.53 -6.84 9.05
CA ILE A 88 2.29 -8.00 9.58
C ILE A 88 3.43 -8.37 8.64
N THR A 89 3.18 -8.41 7.32
CA THR A 89 4.25 -8.65 6.33
C THR A 89 5.33 -7.56 6.40
N CYS A 90 4.95 -6.29 6.60
CA CYS A 90 5.91 -5.19 6.75
C CYS A 90 6.75 -5.30 8.03
N GLU A 91 6.13 -5.60 9.18
CA GLU A 91 6.84 -5.79 10.46
C GLU A 91 7.78 -7.01 10.39
N TYR A 92 7.32 -8.13 9.84
CA TYR A 92 8.15 -9.32 9.62
C TYR A 92 9.41 -8.99 8.81
N LEU A 93 9.27 -8.26 7.70
CA LEU A 93 10.42 -7.86 6.89
C LEU A 93 11.39 -6.95 7.65
N ASP A 94 10.88 -6.05 8.48
CA ASP A 94 11.73 -5.14 9.26
C ASP A 94 12.51 -5.86 10.36
N GLU A 95 11.90 -6.88 10.98
CA GLU A 95 12.50 -7.69 12.04
C GLU A 95 13.47 -8.74 11.49
N ALA A 96 13.07 -9.50 10.47
CA ALA A 96 13.80 -10.67 9.97
C ALA A 96 15.01 -10.32 9.10
N PHE A 97 15.04 -9.13 8.49
CA PHE A 97 16.12 -8.73 7.58
C PHE A 97 17.00 -7.62 8.19
N PRO A 98 18.33 -7.68 7.95
CA PRO A 98 19.27 -6.69 8.45
C PRO A 98 19.13 -5.34 7.72
N GLY A 99 19.95 -4.37 8.11
CA GLY A 99 19.99 -3.03 7.50
C GLY A 99 19.16 -2.01 8.28
N LYS A 100 18.76 -0.92 7.60
CA LYS A 100 17.98 0.18 8.19
C LYS A 100 16.71 -0.37 8.84
N LYS A 101 16.50 -0.05 10.13
CA LYS A 101 15.24 -0.32 10.83
C LYS A 101 14.23 0.76 10.47
N LEU A 102 13.02 0.33 10.11
CA LEU A 102 11.93 1.23 9.75
C LEU A 102 11.03 1.51 10.94
N MET A 103 10.86 0.55 11.84
CA MET A 103 10.21 0.75 13.13
C MET A 103 11.20 1.31 14.16
N PRO A 104 10.75 2.21 15.06
CA PRO A 104 11.56 2.69 16.17
C PRO A 104 12.00 1.55 17.09
N SER A 105 13.17 1.71 17.71
CA SER A 105 13.64 0.76 18.74
C SER A 105 12.93 0.98 20.08
N ASP A 106 12.59 2.23 20.40
CA ASP A 106 11.84 2.59 21.59
C ASP A 106 10.42 1.98 21.56
N PRO A 107 9.99 1.26 22.62
CA PRO A 107 8.67 0.64 22.66
C PRO A 107 7.50 1.62 22.55
N TYR A 108 7.62 2.81 23.15
CA TYR A 108 6.55 3.82 23.14
C TYR A 108 6.39 4.41 21.73
N GLU A 109 7.47 4.81 21.08
CA GLU A 109 7.43 5.31 19.70
C GLU A 109 6.92 4.26 18.72
N ARG A 110 7.25 2.98 18.93
CA ARG A 110 6.68 1.86 18.16
C ARG A 110 5.17 1.77 18.35
N ALA A 111 4.68 1.92 19.58
CA ALA A 111 3.25 1.95 19.87
C ALA A 111 2.57 3.17 19.22
N CYS A 112 3.21 4.34 19.24
CA CYS A 112 2.69 5.54 18.56
C CYS A 112 2.51 5.33 17.05
N GLN A 113 3.46 4.67 16.38
CA GLN A 113 3.31 4.34 14.94
C GLN A 113 2.13 3.40 14.69
N ARG A 114 1.92 2.40 15.55
CA ARG A 114 0.78 1.48 15.46
C ARG A 114 -0.56 2.16 15.73
N MET A 115 -0.63 3.06 16.72
CA MET A 115 -1.83 3.86 17.00
C MET A 115 -2.19 4.76 15.81
N LEU A 116 -1.19 5.39 15.19
CA LEU A 116 -1.44 6.21 14.00
C LEU A 116 -1.97 5.36 12.83
N LEU A 117 -1.41 4.16 12.63
CA LEU A 117 -1.90 3.23 11.62
C LEU A 117 -3.34 2.79 11.90
N GLU A 118 -3.68 2.52 13.16
CA GLU A 118 -5.03 2.15 13.58
C GLU A 118 -6.03 3.27 13.29
N ASP A 119 -5.70 4.51 13.62
CA ASP A 119 -6.54 5.65 13.27
C ASP A 119 -6.64 5.86 11.76
N PHE A 120 -5.54 5.65 11.03
CA PHE A 120 -5.52 5.72 9.58
C PHE A 120 -6.38 4.64 8.92
N SER A 121 -6.51 3.45 9.52
CA SER A 121 -7.34 2.36 8.98
C SER A 121 -8.80 2.81 8.76
N LYS A 122 -9.33 3.65 9.66
CA LYS A 122 -10.68 4.25 9.58
C LYS A 122 -10.81 5.16 8.35
N ILE A 123 -9.73 5.86 7.98
CA ILE A 123 -9.67 6.71 6.78
C ILE A 123 -9.71 5.85 5.52
N THR A 124 -9.02 4.71 5.49
CA THR A 124 -9.02 3.83 4.30
C THR A 124 -10.42 3.38 3.90
N SER A 125 -11.27 3.05 4.88
CA SER A 125 -12.68 2.70 4.66
C SER A 125 -13.49 3.86 4.07
N LEU A 126 -13.27 5.09 4.55
CA LEU A 126 -13.91 6.29 4.00
C LEU A 126 -13.48 6.56 2.56
N LEU A 127 -12.20 6.38 2.24
CA LEU A 127 -11.69 6.53 0.88
C LEU A 127 -12.34 5.53 -0.08
N PHE A 128 -12.47 4.25 0.31
CA PHE A 128 -13.18 3.27 -0.52
C PHE A 128 -14.67 3.59 -0.67
N LYS A 129 -15.35 4.01 0.40
CA LYS A 129 -16.75 4.47 0.35
C LYS A 129 -16.92 5.64 -0.62
N HIS A 130 -16.00 6.61 -0.59
CA HIS A 130 -15.98 7.73 -1.52
C HIS A 130 -15.83 7.27 -2.97
N VAL A 131 -14.88 6.39 -3.28
CA VAL A 131 -14.66 5.88 -4.64
C VAL A 131 -15.91 5.17 -5.19
N VAL A 132 -16.61 4.39 -4.35
CA VAL A 132 -17.87 3.75 -4.73
C VAL A 132 -18.97 4.78 -4.96
N ALA A 133 -19.12 5.77 -4.08
CA ALA A 133 -20.10 6.85 -4.25
C ALA A 133 -19.88 7.65 -5.55
N VAL A 134 -18.62 7.98 -5.88
CA VAL A 134 -18.26 8.62 -7.15
C VAL A 134 -18.65 7.76 -8.35
N LYS A 135 -18.33 6.45 -8.30
CA LYS A 135 -18.70 5.50 -9.36
C LYS A 135 -20.21 5.48 -9.60
N ASP A 136 -20.98 5.48 -8.52
CA ASP A 136 -22.44 5.35 -8.58
C ASP A 136 -23.15 6.70 -8.79
N GLY A 137 -22.38 7.79 -9.02
CA GLY A 137 -22.93 9.12 -9.27
C GLY A 137 -23.62 9.76 -8.05
N GLN A 138 -23.28 9.32 -6.85
CA GLN A 138 -23.84 9.82 -5.59
C GLN A 138 -23.19 11.15 -5.18
N ASP A 139 -23.91 11.98 -4.42
CA ASP A 139 -23.31 13.14 -3.78
C ASP A 139 -22.25 12.72 -2.77
N THR A 140 -21.05 13.28 -2.90
CA THR A 140 -19.90 12.96 -2.06
C THR A 140 -19.51 14.09 -1.12
N THR A 141 -20.28 15.19 -1.07
CA THR A 141 -19.97 16.39 -0.29
C THR A 141 -19.71 16.08 1.19
N ALA A 142 -20.62 15.34 1.83
CA ALA A 142 -20.48 14.95 3.24
C ALA A 142 -19.28 14.02 3.47
N LEU A 143 -19.02 13.07 2.56
CA LEU A 143 -17.86 12.17 2.65
C LEU A 143 -16.55 12.92 2.50
N LYS A 144 -16.48 13.89 1.57
CA LYS A 144 -15.29 14.75 1.39
C LYS A 144 -15.02 15.58 2.64
N ALA A 145 -16.06 16.12 3.27
CA ALA A 145 -15.94 16.87 4.53
C ALA A 145 -15.42 15.98 5.66
N GLU A 146 -15.93 14.75 5.79
CA GLU A 146 -15.45 13.79 6.79
C GLU A 146 -13.99 13.38 6.54
N ILE A 147 -13.61 13.10 5.29
CA ILE A 147 -12.22 12.78 4.91
C ILE A 147 -11.31 13.97 5.22
N ALA A 148 -11.73 15.19 4.90
CA ALA A 148 -11.01 16.42 5.23
C ALA A 148 -10.80 16.55 6.75
N GLU A 149 -11.82 16.32 7.57
CA GLU A 149 -11.68 16.30 9.04
C GLU A 149 -10.62 15.28 9.49
N LYS A 150 -10.62 14.06 8.94
CA LYS A 150 -9.61 13.05 9.30
C LYS A 150 -8.19 13.44 8.85
N PHE A 151 -8.04 14.08 7.70
CA PHE A 151 -6.75 14.65 7.28
C PHE A 151 -6.31 15.80 8.20
N GLY A 152 -7.24 16.55 8.79
CA GLY A 152 -6.93 17.53 9.84
C GLY A 152 -6.29 16.90 11.07
N LYS A 153 -6.74 15.72 11.49
CA LYS A 153 -6.12 14.99 12.63
C LYS A 153 -4.70 14.53 12.34
N LEU A 154 -4.42 14.15 11.09
CA LEU A 154 -3.09 13.80 10.61
C LEU A 154 -2.16 15.04 10.55
N GLU A 155 -2.68 16.17 10.06
CA GLU A 155 -2.01 17.48 10.12
C GLU A 155 -1.65 17.91 11.55
N GLU A 156 -2.58 17.73 12.50
CA GLU A 156 -2.34 18.00 13.91
C GLU A 156 -1.23 17.12 14.49
N ALA A 157 -1.18 15.83 14.11
CA ALA A 157 -0.13 14.92 14.54
C ALA A 157 1.26 15.36 14.03
N LEU A 158 1.39 15.74 12.76
CA LEU A 158 2.61 16.34 12.21
C LEU A 158 2.94 17.66 12.91
N SER A 159 1.91 18.47 13.24
CA SER A 159 2.11 19.75 13.92
C SER A 159 2.67 19.61 15.33
N LYS A 160 2.15 18.66 16.12
CA LYS A 160 2.62 18.39 17.48
C LYS A 160 4.04 17.82 17.48
N ARG A 161 4.38 16.97 16.51
CA ARG A 161 5.73 16.39 16.36
C ARG A 161 6.74 17.42 15.85
N ASN A 162 6.29 18.39 15.05
CA ASN A 162 7.13 19.40 14.39
C ASN A 162 8.23 18.79 13.50
N THR A 163 7.89 17.71 12.79
CA THR A 163 8.78 16.96 11.92
C THR A 163 8.19 16.86 10.51
N VAL A 164 9.02 16.48 9.52
CA VAL A 164 8.55 16.28 8.14
C VAL A 164 7.78 14.96 8.00
N PHE A 165 8.27 13.90 8.64
CA PHE A 165 7.67 12.57 8.62
C PHE A 165 7.05 12.22 9.96
N TYR A 166 6.14 11.25 9.97
CA TYR A 166 5.50 10.79 11.21
C TYR A 166 6.50 10.10 12.15
N GLY A 167 7.56 9.50 11.59
CA GLY A 167 8.67 8.92 12.36
C GLY A 167 9.80 9.88 12.72
N GLY A 168 9.69 11.18 12.42
CA GLY A 168 10.73 12.18 12.70
C GLY A 168 11.29 12.82 11.43
N ASP A 169 12.61 13.00 11.38
CA ASP A 169 13.30 13.70 10.28
C ASP A 169 13.54 12.82 9.04
N SER A 170 13.24 11.53 9.12
CA SER A 170 13.38 10.60 8.00
C SER A 170 12.17 9.68 7.89
N VAL A 171 11.94 9.16 6.68
CA VAL A 171 10.86 8.19 6.40
C VAL A 171 11.03 6.96 7.29
N SER A 172 9.93 6.58 7.94
CA SER A 172 9.82 5.42 8.82
C SER A 172 8.72 4.47 8.34
N MET A 173 8.49 3.37 9.07
CA MET A 173 7.49 2.37 8.72
C MET A 173 6.11 2.98 8.51
N VAL A 174 5.60 3.77 9.47
CA VAL A 174 4.23 4.30 9.39
C VAL A 174 4.01 5.18 8.15
N ASP A 175 5.04 5.92 7.72
CA ASP A 175 4.97 6.74 6.50
C ASP A 175 4.72 5.86 5.27
N TYR A 176 5.46 4.76 5.11
CA TYR A 176 5.22 3.78 4.06
C TYR A 176 3.87 3.06 4.19
N LEU A 177 3.38 2.85 5.42
CA LEU A 177 2.11 2.19 5.64
C LEU A 177 0.91 3.06 5.28
N ILE A 178 1.02 4.39 5.24
CA ILE A 178 -0.09 5.28 4.87
C ILE A 178 0.06 5.86 3.46
N TRP A 179 1.29 5.94 2.94
CA TRP A 179 1.59 6.50 1.61
C TRP A 179 0.69 6.03 0.46
N PRO A 180 0.39 4.72 0.29
CA PRO A 180 -0.34 4.25 -0.89
C PRO A 180 -1.69 4.96 -1.11
N TRP A 181 -2.38 5.37 -0.06
CA TRP A 181 -3.66 6.07 -0.20
C TRP A 181 -3.48 7.54 -0.59
N PHE A 182 -2.44 8.20 -0.08
CA PHE A 182 -2.10 9.57 -0.43
C PHE A 182 -1.65 9.72 -1.88
N GLU A 183 -0.91 8.74 -2.40
CA GLU A 183 -0.56 8.65 -3.82
C GLU A 183 -1.79 8.67 -4.73
N ARG A 184 -2.93 8.14 -4.25
CA ARG A 184 -4.15 7.93 -5.03
C ARG A 184 -5.19 9.04 -4.89
N LEU A 185 -4.92 10.12 -4.14
CA LEU A 185 -5.90 11.19 -3.93
C LEU A 185 -6.33 11.88 -5.21
N GLU A 186 -5.44 11.98 -6.21
CA GLU A 186 -5.83 12.51 -7.52
C GLU A 186 -6.81 11.59 -8.26
N PRO A 187 -6.49 10.31 -8.52
CA PRO A 187 -7.47 9.39 -9.07
C PRO A 187 -8.79 9.31 -8.30
N PHE A 188 -8.73 9.50 -6.98
CA PHE A 188 -9.91 9.48 -6.12
C PHE A 188 -10.69 10.80 -6.08
N GLN A 189 -10.23 11.86 -6.76
CA GLN A 189 -10.89 13.18 -6.77
C GLN A 189 -10.95 13.83 -5.37
N LEU A 190 -9.90 13.63 -4.57
CA LEU A 190 -9.80 14.07 -3.16
C LEU A 190 -8.62 15.01 -2.89
N LYS A 191 -7.99 15.60 -3.92
CA LYS A 191 -6.89 16.57 -3.71
C LYS A 191 -7.34 17.78 -2.89
N ASP A 192 -8.57 18.24 -3.10
CA ASP A 192 -9.20 19.36 -2.41
C ASP A 192 -9.38 19.11 -0.90
N SER A 193 -9.49 17.85 -0.47
CA SER A 193 -9.55 17.47 0.94
C SER A 193 -8.27 17.76 1.72
N LEU A 194 -7.18 18.21 1.07
CA LEU A 194 -5.92 18.59 1.72
C LEU A 194 -5.75 20.10 1.92
N ASN A 195 -6.66 20.95 1.42
CA ASN A 195 -6.46 22.41 1.36
C ASN A 195 -6.17 23.05 2.73
N HIS A 196 -6.67 22.47 3.82
CA HIS A 196 -6.43 22.91 5.20
C HIS A 196 -5.27 22.20 5.91
N ALA A 197 -4.50 21.37 5.20
CA ALA A 197 -3.46 20.50 5.77
C ALA A 197 -2.07 20.73 5.12
N PRO A 198 -1.43 21.90 5.32
CA PRO A 198 -0.18 22.25 4.65
C PRO A 198 1.03 21.39 5.04
N LYS A 199 1.14 20.90 6.29
CA LYS A 199 2.23 19.99 6.67
C LYS A 199 2.02 18.60 6.08
N LEU A 200 0.79 18.15 5.97
CA LEU A 200 0.45 16.90 5.29
C LEU A 200 0.78 16.98 3.80
N GLN A 201 0.49 18.12 3.14
CA GLN A 201 0.94 18.36 1.76
C GLN A 201 2.47 18.35 1.66
N ARG A 202 3.18 19.01 2.58
CA ARG A 202 4.65 18.97 2.64
C ARG A 202 5.19 17.55 2.85
N TRP A 203 4.57 16.76 3.71
CA TRP A 203 4.89 15.34 3.89
C TRP A 203 4.69 14.56 2.60
N MET A 204 3.60 14.80 1.87
CA MET A 204 3.36 14.15 0.58
C MET A 204 4.44 14.47 -0.45
N GLU A 205 4.85 15.74 -0.57
CA GLU A 205 5.94 16.12 -1.48
C GLU A 205 7.27 15.50 -1.05
N ALA A 206 7.57 15.47 0.25
CA ALA A 206 8.77 14.81 0.77
C ALA A 206 8.76 13.29 0.51
N MET A 207 7.61 12.63 0.65
CA MET A 207 7.46 11.20 0.35
C MET A 207 7.68 10.89 -1.12
N LYS A 208 7.25 11.75 -2.05
CA LYS A 208 7.53 11.57 -3.49
C LYS A 208 9.01 11.58 -3.81
N GLU A 209 9.84 12.20 -2.97
CA GLU A 209 11.29 12.24 -3.15
C GLU A 209 12.01 10.96 -2.69
N ASP A 210 11.38 10.15 -1.83
CA ASP A 210 11.94 8.92 -1.30
C ASP A 210 12.20 7.87 -2.41
N PRO A 211 13.38 7.21 -2.45
CA PRO A 211 13.71 6.24 -3.49
C PRO A 211 12.77 5.04 -3.57
N ALA A 212 12.27 4.53 -2.43
CA ALA A 212 11.35 3.39 -2.43
C ALA A 212 9.96 3.79 -2.95
N VAL A 213 9.52 5.01 -2.63
CA VAL A 213 8.31 5.60 -3.19
C VAL A 213 8.45 5.78 -4.70
N LYS A 214 9.51 6.45 -5.18
CA LYS A 214 9.77 6.63 -6.62
C LYS A 214 9.79 5.31 -7.39
N ALA A 215 10.35 4.26 -6.80
CA ALA A 215 10.41 2.93 -7.43
C ALA A 215 9.07 2.19 -7.50
N THR A 216 8.04 2.63 -6.76
CA THR A 216 6.75 1.94 -6.67
C THR A 216 5.55 2.80 -7.07
N ILE A 217 5.77 4.10 -7.32
CA ILE A 217 4.73 5.06 -7.68
C ILE A 217 4.07 4.68 -9.01
N THR A 218 2.75 4.85 -9.09
CA THR A 218 1.98 4.63 -10.31
C THR A 218 1.59 5.97 -10.93
N ASP A 219 1.74 6.08 -12.25
CA ASP A 219 1.21 7.22 -13.00
C ASP A 219 -0.31 7.41 -12.73
N PRO A 220 -0.77 8.64 -12.40
CA PRO A 220 -2.17 8.88 -12.06
C PRO A 220 -3.16 8.48 -13.16
N GLN A 221 -2.83 8.67 -14.44
CA GLN A 221 -3.73 8.31 -15.54
C GLN A 221 -3.85 6.80 -15.69
N THR A 222 -2.74 6.08 -15.58
CA THR A 222 -2.68 4.63 -15.55
C THR A 222 -3.53 4.07 -14.42
N PHE A 223 -3.43 4.65 -13.22
CA PHE A 223 -4.26 4.23 -12.09
C PHE A 223 -5.76 4.53 -12.31
N LYS A 224 -6.11 5.71 -12.87
CA LYS A 224 -7.51 6.05 -13.21
C LYS A 224 -8.11 5.02 -14.19
N ASN A 225 -7.36 4.64 -15.22
CA ASN A 225 -7.81 3.67 -16.22
C ASN A 225 -7.95 2.25 -15.64
N TYR A 226 -6.98 1.82 -14.83
CA TYR A 226 -7.11 0.60 -14.01
C TYR A 226 -8.40 0.63 -13.16
N LEU A 227 -8.63 1.73 -12.44
CA LEU A 227 -9.73 1.86 -11.50
C LEU A 227 -11.09 1.75 -12.22
N GLN A 228 -11.22 2.34 -13.40
CA GLN A 228 -12.43 2.22 -14.23
C GLN A 228 -12.74 0.76 -14.59
N LEU A 229 -11.74 -0.02 -15.00
CA LEU A 229 -11.90 -1.46 -15.27
C LEU A 229 -12.22 -2.24 -14.01
N TYR A 230 -11.50 -1.95 -12.91
CA TYR A 230 -11.67 -2.62 -11.63
C TYR A 230 -13.09 -2.47 -11.07
N LEU A 231 -13.65 -1.27 -11.18
CA LEU A 231 -15.01 -0.94 -10.72
C LEU A 231 -16.12 -1.60 -11.56
N LYS A 232 -15.79 -2.01 -12.79
CA LYS A 232 -16.65 -2.80 -13.69
C LYS A 232 -16.45 -4.32 -13.54
N ASN A 233 -15.64 -4.76 -12.58
CA ASN A 233 -15.26 -6.17 -12.39
C ASN A 233 -14.60 -6.83 -13.61
N SER A 234 -13.92 -6.05 -14.46
CA SER A 234 -13.22 -6.59 -15.62
C SER A 234 -12.00 -7.44 -15.19
N PRO A 235 -11.82 -8.65 -15.73
CA PRO A 235 -10.65 -9.48 -15.45
C PRO A 235 -9.34 -8.88 -16.01
N GLU A 236 -9.42 -7.98 -16.99
CA GLU A 236 -8.27 -7.27 -17.57
C GLU A 236 -7.71 -6.18 -16.64
N ALA A 237 -8.46 -5.78 -15.60
CA ALA A 237 -8.08 -4.66 -14.73
C ALA A 237 -6.66 -4.83 -14.15
N CYS A 238 -6.34 -5.99 -13.56
CA CYS A 238 -5.05 -6.20 -12.89
C CYS A 238 -3.84 -6.10 -13.84
N ASP A 239 -4.06 -6.33 -15.13
CA ASP A 239 -3.04 -6.32 -16.18
C ASP A 239 -3.03 -5.02 -16.98
N TYR A 240 -3.81 -4.00 -16.59
CA TYR A 240 -3.88 -2.74 -17.34
C TYR A 240 -2.49 -2.14 -17.65
N GLY A 241 -2.25 -1.80 -18.91
CA GLY A 241 -0.98 -1.24 -19.39
C GLY A 241 0.16 -2.26 -19.58
N LEU A 242 -0.16 -3.56 -19.62
CA LEU A 242 0.75 -4.64 -20.03
C LEU A 242 0.27 -5.32 -21.31
#